data_AF-R5BN31-F1
#
_entry.id   AF-R5BN31-F1
#
_cell.length_a   1.000
_cell.length_b   1.000
_cell.length_c   1.000
_cell.angle_alpha   90.00
_cell.angle_beta   90.00
_cell.angle_gamma   90.00
#
_symmetry.space_group_name_H-M   'P 1'
#
loop_
_entity.id
_entity.type
_entity.pdbx_description
1 polymer ?
#
loop_
_entity_poly.entity_id
_entity_poly.type
_entity_poly.pdbx_seq_one_letter_code
_entity_poly.pdbx_strand_id
1 'polypeptide(L)'
;MTLVLSGNYGISQADAELLKRDHSREREVYPVIRPVVEKMATITNKALTDGAYRKNGPVYVVGGATNFTDFADTFEKVIGREVIKPLYPEFVTPLGIALGSV
;
A
#
# COMPACT_ATOMS: atom_id res chain seq x y z
N MET A 1 -6.80 -4.71 -4.67
CA MET A 1 -6.10 -4.29 -5.91
C MET A 1 -6.25 -5.34 -7.00
N THR A 2 -5.89 -6.60 -6.73
CA THR A 2 -6.04 -7.73 -7.67
C THR A 2 -7.44 -7.85 -8.27
N LEU A 3 -8.49 -7.77 -7.46
CA LEU A 3 -9.88 -7.83 -7.95
C LEU A 3 -10.24 -6.66 -8.87
N VAL A 4 -9.69 -5.47 -8.61
CA VAL A 4 -9.91 -4.29 -9.46
C VAL A 4 -9.23 -4.48 -10.80
N LEU A 5 -8.01 -5.03 -10.81
CA LEU A 5 -7.33 -5.36 -12.06
C LEU A 5 -8.02 -6.47 -12.83
N SER A 6 -8.45 -7.54 -12.16
CA SER A 6 -9.22 -8.63 -12.78
C SER A 6 -10.50 -8.10 -13.43
N GLY A 7 -11.27 -7.25 -12.72
CA GLY A 7 -12.47 -6.61 -13.26
C GLY A 7 -12.18 -5.66 -14.43
N ASN A 8 -11.15 -4.82 -14.31
CA ASN A 8 -10.81 -3.83 -15.34
C ASN A 8 -10.27 -4.47 -16.62
N TYR A 9 -9.44 -5.51 -16.51
CA TYR A 9 -8.80 -6.16 -17.66
C TYR A 9 -9.59 -7.37 -18.19
N GLY A 10 -10.65 -7.81 -17.50
CA GLY A 10 -11.43 -8.98 -17.91
C GLY A 10 -10.64 -10.30 -17.85
N ILE A 11 -9.66 -10.39 -16.93
CA ILE A 11 -8.77 -11.56 -16.77
C ILE A 11 -9.04 -12.29 -15.45
N SER A 12 -8.51 -13.51 -15.31
CA SER A 12 -8.64 -14.28 -14.07
C SER A 12 -7.97 -13.56 -12.89
N GLN A 13 -8.38 -13.89 -11.66
CA GLN A 13 -7.73 -13.35 -10.45
C GLN A 13 -6.24 -13.73 -10.38
N ALA A 14 -5.87 -14.93 -10.84
CA ALA A 14 -4.49 -15.39 -10.88
C ALA A 14 -3.65 -14.55 -11.85
N ASP A 15 -4.15 -14.31 -13.05
CA ASP A 15 -3.47 -13.47 -14.06
C ASP A 15 -3.38 -12.01 -13.59
N ALA A 16 -4.43 -11.50 -12.96
CA ALA A 16 -4.42 -10.17 -12.37
C ALA A 16 -3.41 -10.04 -11.21
N GLU A 17 -3.19 -11.09 -10.44
CA GLU A 17 -2.19 -11.10 -9.37
C GLU A 17 -0.76 -11.08 -9.94
N LEU A 18 -0.52 -11.80 -11.03
CA LEU A 18 0.74 -11.75 -11.77
C LEU A 18 0.97 -10.36 -12.36
N LEU A 19 -0.04 -9.78 -13.03
CA LEU A 19 0.01 -8.43 -13.59
C LEU A 19 0.29 -7.38 -12.50
N LYS A 20 -0.33 -7.50 -11.33
CA LYS A 20 -0.11 -6.60 -10.19
C LYS A 20 1.35 -6.59 -9.72
N ARG A 21 2.05 -7.71 -9.85
CA ARG A 21 3.44 -7.90 -9.39
C ARG A 21 4.47 -7.63 -10.48
N ASP A 22 4.04 -7.38 -11.71
CA ASP A 22 4.94 -7.06 -12.82
C ASP A 22 5.34 -5.57 -12.79
N HIS A 23 6.55 -5.31 -12.28
CA HIS A 23 7.10 -3.97 -12.20
C HIS A 23 7.25 -3.27 -13.56
N SER A 24 7.36 -4.02 -14.66
CA SER A 24 7.45 -3.42 -16.00
C SER A 24 6.12 -2.77 -16.43
N ARG A 25 5.01 -3.23 -15.86
CA ARG A 25 3.64 -2.76 -16.15
C ARG A 25 3.12 -1.79 -15.09
N GLU A 26 3.91 -1.49 -14.07
CA GLU A 26 3.47 -0.75 -12.89
C GLU A 26 2.86 0.62 -13.24
N ARG A 27 3.47 1.36 -14.17
CA ARG A 27 3.00 2.68 -14.63
C ARG A 27 1.60 2.65 -15.25
N GLU A 28 1.23 1.53 -15.87
CA GLU A 28 -0.09 1.35 -16.48
C GLU A 28 -1.12 0.84 -15.47
N VAL A 29 -0.69 -0.07 -14.60
CA VAL A 29 -1.52 -0.72 -13.58
C VAL A 29 -1.89 0.26 -12.46
N TYR A 30 -0.97 1.15 -12.07
CA TYR A 30 -1.15 2.01 -10.91
C TYR A 30 -2.35 2.98 -11.03
N PRO A 31 -2.58 3.69 -12.16
CA PRO A 31 -3.78 4.52 -12.32
C PRO A 31 -5.09 3.76 -12.10
N VAL A 32 -5.17 2.49 -12.50
CA VAL A 32 -6.37 1.65 -12.34
C VAL A 32 -6.63 1.32 -10.87
N ILE A 33 -5.58 1.06 -10.08
CA ILE A 33 -5.70 0.73 -8.66
C ILE A 33 -5.60 1.93 -7.72
N ARG A 34 -5.21 3.13 -8.21
CA ARG A 34 -5.07 4.36 -7.41
C ARG A 34 -6.30 4.65 -6.53
N PRO A 35 -7.56 4.54 -7.00
CA PRO A 35 -8.72 4.79 -6.14
C PRO A 35 -8.81 3.84 -4.93
N VAL A 36 -8.26 2.62 -5.05
CA VAL A 36 -8.19 1.68 -3.92
C VAL A 36 -7.17 2.16 -2.88
N VAL A 37 -6.02 2.66 -3.35
CA VAL A 37 -4.96 3.20 -2.47
C VAL A 37 -5.45 4.46 -1.76
N GLU A 38 -6.14 5.35 -2.47
CA GLU A 38 -6.75 6.56 -1.89
C GLU A 38 -7.81 6.21 -0.83
N LYS A 39 -8.65 5.19 -1.10
CA LYS A 39 -9.60 4.67 -0.11
C LYS A 39 -8.90 4.12 1.12
N MET A 40 -7.83 3.35 0.94
CA MET A 40 -7.02 2.83 2.06
C MET A 40 -6.45 3.98 2.90
N ALA A 41 -5.86 4.99 2.25
CA ALA A 41 -5.32 6.16 2.93
C ALA A 41 -6.40 6.97 3.67
N THR A 42 -7.61 7.09 3.10
CA THR A 42 -8.74 7.76 3.74
C THR A 42 -9.19 7.04 5.02
N ILE A 43 -9.26 5.70 4.98
CA ILE A 43 -9.57 4.88 6.16
C ILE A 43 -8.50 5.07 7.24
N THR A 44 -7.23 5.04 6.84
CA THR A 44 -6.10 5.28 7.75
C THR A 44 -6.16 6.69 8.35
N ASN A 45 -6.44 7.72 7.56
CA ASN A 45 -6.53 9.10 8.05
C ASN A 45 -7.64 9.28 9.08
N LYS A 46 -8.81 8.66 8.84
CA LYS A 46 -9.90 8.63 9.81
C LYS A 46 -9.45 7.97 11.12
N ALA A 47 -8.80 6.81 11.05
CA ALA A 47 -8.28 6.14 12.24
C ALA A 47 -7.24 6.98 13.00
N LEU A 48 -6.34 7.66 12.28
CA LEU A 48 -5.32 8.55 12.87
C LEU A 48 -5.94 9.80 13.53
N THR A 49 -7.09 10.25 13.05
CA THR A 49 -7.81 11.42 13.58
C THR A 49 -8.66 11.05 14.79
N ASP A 50 -9.39 9.94 14.70
CA ASP A 50 -10.33 9.50 15.74
C ASP A 50 -9.61 8.78 16.90
N GLY A 51 -8.43 8.20 16.64
CA GLY A 51 -7.66 7.44 17.62
C GLY A 51 -6.67 8.26 18.44
N ALA A 52 -6.14 7.65 19.51
CA ALA A 52 -5.12 8.24 20.38
C ALA A 52 -3.69 8.07 19.82
N TYR A 53 -3.47 8.50 18.58
CA TYR A 53 -2.15 8.42 17.92
C TYR A 53 -1.36 9.71 18.07
N ARG A 54 -0.03 9.63 17.93
CA ARG A 54 0.84 10.81 17.87
C ARG A 54 0.44 11.69 16.69
N LYS A 55 0.08 12.95 16.96
CA LYS A 55 -0.48 13.87 15.95
C LYS A 55 0.52 14.30 14.87
N ASN A 56 1.82 14.32 15.19
CA ASN A 56 2.86 14.91 14.34
C ASN A 56 3.99 13.92 13.97
N GLY A 57 3.74 12.61 14.08
CA GLY A 57 4.72 11.59 13.67
C GLY A 57 4.51 11.17 12.21
N PRO A 58 5.56 10.64 11.55
CA PRO A 58 5.41 10.01 10.24
C PRO A 58 4.54 8.76 10.33
N VAL A 59 3.89 8.41 9.22
CA VAL A 59 3.11 7.18 9.07
C VAL A 59 3.96 6.17 8.31
N TYR A 60 4.25 5.03 8.91
CA TYR A 60 4.98 3.95 8.26
C TYR A 60 3.99 3.00 7.58
N VAL A 61 4.15 2.81 6.27
CA VAL A 61 3.37 1.83 5.49
C VAL A 61 4.25 0.63 5.17
N VAL A 62 3.76 -0.57 5.52
CA VAL A 62 4.48 -1.84 5.38
C VAL A 62 3.59 -2.91 4.77
N GLY A 63 4.16 -4.07 4.46
CA GLY A 63 3.48 -5.19 3.82
C GLY A 63 3.54 -5.14 2.29
N GLY A 64 3.48 -6.31 1.66
CA GLY A 64 3.75 -6.45 0.22
C GLY A 64 2.77 -5.74 -0.71
N ALA A 65 1.57 -5.38 -0.22
CA ALA A 65 0.62 -4.56 -0.97
C ALA A 65 1.12 -3.14 -1.25
N THR A 66 2.06 -2.64 -0.44
CA THR A 66 2.57 -1.27 -0.54
C THR A 66 3.69 -1.12 -1.59
N ASN A 67 4.08 -2.19 -2.28
CA ASN A 67 5.28 -2.21 -3.11
C ASN A 67 5.26 -1.27 -4.33
N PHE A 68 4.10 -0.81 -4.77
CA PHE A 68 4.01 0.21 -5.82
C PHE A 68 4.83 1.47 -5.48
N THR A 69 5.52 2.01 -6.47
CA THR A 69 6.39 3.19 -6.36
C THR A 69 5.63 4.39 -5.82
N ASP A 70 4.47 4.69 -6.41
CA ASP A 70 3.64 5.85 -6.07
C ASP A 70 2.74 5.63 -4.83
N PHE A 71 2.87 4.49 -4.14
CA PHE A 71 1.99 4.13 -3.02
C PHE A 71 2.10 5.12 -1.85
N ALA A 72 3.34 5.40 -1.43
CA ALA A 72 3.62 6.31 -0.31
C ALA A 72 3.14 7.72 -0.63
N ASP A 73 3.47 8.24 -1.83
CA ASP A 73 3.06 9.57 -2.29
C ASP A 73 1.54 9.74 -2.32
N THR A 74 0.81 8.72 -2.77
CA THR A 74 -0.66 8.75 -2.78
C THR A 74 -1.23 8.74 -1.36
N PHE A 75 -0.63 7.96 -0.46
CA PHE A 75 -1.00 7.97 0.95
C PHE A 75 -0.72 9.34 1.60
N GLU A 76 0.45 9.92 1.34
CA GLU A 76 0.88 11.21 1.89
C GLU A 76 -0.05 12.34 1.44
N LYS A 77 -0.43 12.37 0.16
CA LYS A 77 -1.41 13.33 -0.38
C LYS A 77 -2.76 13.29 0.34
N VAL A 78 -3.22 12.11 0.74
CA VAL A 78 -4.52 11.94 1.41
C VAL A 78 -4.43 12.19 2.92
N ILE A 79 -3.34 11.76 3.56
CA ILE A 79 -3.17 11.88 5.02
C ILE A 79 -2.69 13.28 5.43
N GLY A 80 -1.91 13.96 4.57
CA GLY A 80 -1.32 15.26 4.88
C GLY A 80 -0.20 15.18 5.92
N ARG A 81 0.46 14.02 6.04
CA ARG A 81 1.63 13.77 6.91
C ARG A 81 2.66 12.98 6.13
N GLU A 82 3.93 13.10 6.52
CA GLU A 82 5.01 12.29 5.96
C GLU A 82 4.66 10.79 6.02
N VAL A 83 4.78 10.11 4.88
CA VAL A 83 4.56 8.66 4.77
C VAL A 83 5.86 7.98 4.36
N ILE A 84 6.32 7.05 5.19
CA ILE A 84 7.57 6.33 4.98
C ILE A 84 7.26 4.90 4.58
N LYS A 85 7.74 4.50 3.40
CA LYS A 85 7.74 3.11 2.91
C LYS A 85 9.18 2.57 2.91
N PRO A 86 9.49 1.52 3.68
CA PRO A 86 10.80 0.86 3.65
C PRO A 86 11.11 0.27 2.25
N LEU A 87 12.38 0.01 1.97
CA LEU A 87 12.82 -0.55 0.68
C LEU A 87 12.18 -1.91 0.37
N TYR A 88 12.05 -2.78 1.38
CA TYR A 88 11.39 -4.09 1.29
C TYR A 88 10.24 -4.19 2.30
N PRO A 89 9.10 -3.53 2.04
CA PRO A 89 8.02 -3.41 3.00
C PRO A 89 7.38 -4.76 3.37
N GLU A 90 7.44 -5.76 2.50
CA GLU A 90 6.93 -7.11 2.74
C GLU A 90 7.64 -7.86 3.86
N PHE A 91 8.91 -7.54 4.14
CA PHE A 91 9.72 -8.27 5.11
C PHE A 91 9.76 -7.61 6.50
N VAL A 92 9.16 -6.43 6.66
CA VAL A 92 9.19 -5.70 7.95
C VAL A 92 8.56 -6.53 9.07
N THR A 93 7.35 -7.05 8.87
CA THR A 93 6.67 -7.86 9.88
C THR A 93 7.34 -9.22 10.11
N PRO A 94 7.69 -10.01 9.07
CA PRO A 94 8.46 -11.25 9.27
C PRO A 94 9.77 -11.05 10.04
N LEU A 95 10.53 -9.98 9.74
CA LEU A 95 11.77 -9.67 10.45
C LEU A 95 11.50 -9.32 11.92
N GLY A 96 10.45 -8.53 12.20
CA GLY A 96 10.04 -8.22 13.57
C GLY A 96 9.66 -9.46 14.37
N ILE A 97 8.95 -10.41 13.76
CA ILE A 97 8.64 -11.70 14.39
C ILE A 97 9.93 -12.47 14.72
N ALA A 98 10.86 -12.58 13.78
CA ALA A 98 12.13 -13.27 14.00
C ALA A 98 12.94 -12.65 15.15
N LEU A 99 12.98 -11.33 15.25
CA LEU A 99 13.65 -10.61 16.34
C LEU A 99 12.97 -10.80 17.71
N GLY A 100 11.66 -11.03 17.74
CA GLY A 100 10.90 -11.27 18.97
C GLY A 100 10.77 -12.74 19.37
N SER A 101 11.22 -13.67 18.52
CA SER A 101 11.12 -15.12 18.76
C SER A 101 12.40 -15.74 19.36
N VAL A 102 13.28 -14.89 19.90
CA VAL A 102 14.50 -15.29 20.63
C VAL A 102 14.28 -15.30 22.13
#